data_AF-A0A1F9BEV2-F1
#
_entry.id   AF-A0A1F9BEV2-F1
#
_cell.length_a   1.000
_cell.length_b   1.000
_cell.length_c   1.000
_cell.angle_alpha   90.00
_cell.angle_beta   90.00
_cell.angle_gamma   90.00
#
_symmetry.space_group_name_H-M   'P 1'
#
loop_
_entity.id
_entity.type
_entity.pdbx_description
1 polymer ?
#
loop_
_entity_poly.entity_id
_entity_poly.type
_entity_poly.pdbx_seq_one_letter_code
_entity_poly.pdbx_strand_id
1 'polypeptide(L)' 'MKIIEEGFIAKNIWKCSNYGNTVVEIKPLEVCPACKQKCEFLNVTCYEPDCGFTGMDKRLKPTK' A
#
# COMPACT_ATOMS: atom_id res chain seq x y z
N MET A 1 20.98 -15.10 14.79
CA MET A 1 19.60 -14.63 14.53
C MET A 1 19.63 -13.13 14.20
N LYS A 2 20.15 -12.80 13.02
CA LYS A 2 20.04 -11.47 12.39
C LYS A 2 19.90 -11.76 10.91
N ILE A 3 18.67 -11.99 10.47
CA ILE A 3 18.36 -12.09 9.05
C ILE A 3 18.36 -10.65 8.54
N ILE A 4 19.53 -10.21 8.10
CA ILE A 4 19.71 -9.06 7.22
C ILE A 4 19.78 -9.68 5.83
N GLU A 5 18.62 -10.02 5.28
CA GLU A 5 18.50 -10.21 3.83
C GLU A 5 18.22 -8.83 3.25
N GLU A 6 19.25 -8.16 2.76
CA GLU A 6 19.13 -7.06 1.79
C GLU A 6 18.69 -7.65 0.43
N GLY A 7 17.51 -8.26 0.42
CA GLY A 7 16.87 -8.83 -0.75
C GLY A 7 15.65 -8.00 -1.08
N PHE A 8 15.73 -7.23 -2.17
CA PHE A 8 14.61 -6.64 -2.93
C PHE A 8 13.26 -6.69 -2.21
N ILE A 9 13.08 -5.83 -1.20
CA ILE A 9 11.83 -5.79 -0.46
C ILE A 9 10.79 -5.19 -1.41
N ALA A 10 9.91 -6.03 -1.94
CA ALA A 10 8.75 -5.60 -2.68
C ALA A 10 7.90 -4.72 -1.75
N LYS A 11 8.07 -3.40 -1.85
CA LYS A 11 7.30 -2.43 -1.08
C LYS A 11 5.87 -2.45 -1.62
N ASN A 12 4.91 -2.76 -0.77
CA ASN A 12 3.51 -2.79 -1.13
C ASN A 12 2.92 -1.38 -1.01
N ILE A 13 1.91 -1.08 -1.83
CA ILE A 13 1.10 0.13 -1.70
C ILE A 13 -0.16 -0.24 -0.93
N TRP A 14 -0.39 0.44 0.18
CA TRP A 14 -1.54 0.25 1.05
C TRP A 14 -2.43 1.48 1.01
N LYS A 15 -3.71 1.31 0.68
CA LYS A 15 -4.72 2.37 0.71
C LYS A 15 -5.53 2.30 1.99
N CYS A 16 -5.60 3.39 2.73
CA CYS A 16 -6.51 3.54 3.86
C CYS A 16 -7.96 3.42 3.37
N SER A 17 -8.71 2.48 3.93
CA SER A 17 -10.13 2.27 3.60
C SER A 17 -11.02 3.47 3.95
N ASN A 18 -10.68 4.20 5.01
CA ASN A 18 -11.50 5.30 5.53
C ASN A 18 -11.31 6.61 4.77
N TYR A 19 -10.06 7.05 4.59
CA TYR A 19 -9.74 8.33 3.95
C TYR A 19 -9.29 8.19 2.48
N GLY A 20 -8.86 7.00 2.06
CA GLY A 20 -8.34 6.76 0.72
C GLY A 20 -6.87 7.14 0.50
N ASN A 21 -6.15 7.58 1.54
CA ASN A 21 -4.72 7.88 1.44
C ASN A 21 -3.89 6.61 1.21
N THR A 22 -2.85 6.69 0.38
CA THR A 22 -1.95 5.55 0.10
C THR A 22 -0.61 5.71 0.82
N VAL A 23 -0.11 4.62 1.41
CA VAL A 23 1.22 4.54 2.02
C VAL A 23 1.99 3.40 1.37
N VAL A 24 3.30 3.56 1.18
CA VAL A 24 4.16 2.54 0.56
C VAL A 24 4.96 1.89 1.68
N GLU A 25 4.60 0.67 2.05
CA GLU A 25 5.32 -0.12 3.06
C GLU A 25 5.18 -1.63 2.86
N ILE A 26 6.07 -2.38 3.51
CA ILE A 26 6.06 -3.85 3.45
C ILE A 26 4.76 -4.41 4.04
N LYS A 27 4.33 -3.82 5.16
CA LYS A 27 3.14 -4.22 5.92
C LYS A 27 2.24 -3.01 6.18
N PRO A 28 0.92 -3.22 6.30
CA PRO A 28 0.00 -2.14 6.60
C PRO A 28 0.24 -1.63 8.03
N LEU A 29 0.12 -0.32 8.21
CA LEU A 29 0.15 0.31 9.53
C LEU A 29 -1.18 0.05 10.26
N GLU A 30 -1.17 0.00 11.59
CA GLU A 30 -2.43 0.02 12.34
C GLU A 30 -3.08 1.40 12.29
N VAL A 31 -2.27 2.46 12.41
CA VAL A 31 -2.73 3.84 12.47
C VAL A 31 -2.39 4.54 11.16
N CYS A 32 -3.40 5.12 10.53
CA CYS A 32 -3.18 5.88 9.31
C CYS A 32 -2.61 7.27 9.62
N PRO A 33 -1.50 7.70 8.99
CA PRO A 33 -0.90 9.00 9.25
C PRO A 33 -1.77 10.18 8.78
N ALA A 34 -2.70 9.94 7.85
CA ALA A 34 -3.60 10.98 7.34
C ALA A 34 -4.79 11.24 8.27
N CYS A 35 -5.50 10.20 8.71
CA CYS A 35 -6.66 10.36 9.60
C CYS A 35 -6.34 10.17 11.09
N LYS A 36 -5.13 9.73 11.44
CA LYS A 36 -4.63 9.52 12.82
C LYS A 36 -5.49 8.56 13.65
N GLN A 37 -6.18 7.64 13.00
CA GLN A 37 -7.02 6.62 13.62
C GLN A 37 -6.58 5.22 13.20
N LYS A 38 -7.01 4.21 13.96
CA LYS A 38 -6.85 2.82 13.55
C LYS A 38 -7.71 2.54 12.33
N CYS A 39 -7.12 2.06 11.24
CA CYS A 39 -7.82 1.88 9.97
C CYS A 39 -7.41 0.57 9.31
N GLU A 40 -8.35 -0.06 8.60
CA GLU A 40 -8.02 -1.15 7.71
C GLU A 40 -7.35 -0.61 6.44
N PHE A 41 -6.30 -1.30 6.01
CA PHE A 41 -5.53 -0.93 4.83
C PHE A 41 -5.71 -2.00 3.75
N LEU A 42 -6.11 -1.54 2.57
CA LEU A 42 -6.26 -2.37 1.38
C LEU A 42 -4.93 -2.40 0.64
N ASN A 43 -4.44 -3.59 0.32
CA ASN A 43 -3.28 -3.72 -0.55
C ASN A 43 -3.70 -3.37 -1.99
N VAL A 44 -3.13 -2.30 -2.53
CA VAL A 44 -3.39 -1.79 -3.88
C VAL A 44 -2.15 -1.87 -4.76
N THR A 45 -1.15 -2.63 -4.33
CA THR A 45 0.04 -2.95 -5.13
C THR A 45 -0.42 -3.64 -6.41
N CYS A 46 0.05 -3.15 -7.55
CA CYS A 46 -0.28 -3.79 -8.80
C CYS A 46 0.52 -5.08 -9.00
N TYR A 47 -0.17 -6.21 -8.95
CA TYR A 47 0.41 -7.55 -9.15
C TYR A 47 0.20 -8.09 -10.58
N GLU A 48 -0.50 -7.36 -11.45
CA GLU A 48 -0.68 -7.72 -12.86
C GLU A 48 0.34 -7.03 -13.77
N PRO A 49 0.94 -7.76 -14.74
CA PRO A 49 1.89 -7.19 -15.70
C PRO A 49 1.26 -6.12 -16.62
N ASP A 50 -0.07 -6.09 -16.77
CA ASP A 50 -0.81 -5.13 -17.59
C ASP A 50 -1.17 -3.81 -16.89
N CYS A 51 -0.76 -3.62 -15.64
CA CYS A 51 -1.06 -2.39 -14.88
C CYS A 51 -0.32 -1.13 -15.37
N GLY A 52 0.34 -1.21 -16.54
CA GLY A 52 0.90 -0.06 -17.23
C GLY A 52 1.85 0.76 -16.36
N PHE A 53 2.84 0.11 -15.72
CA PHE A 53 3.95 0.74 -14.99
C PHE A 53 3.60 1.80 -13.92
N THR A 54 2.33 2.05 -13.61
CA THR A 54 1.93 3.13 -12.69
C THR A 54 1.99 2.76 -11.22
N GLY A 55 2.25 1.50 -10.89
CA GLY A 55 2.39 1.00 -9.50
C GLY A 55 1.08 0.81 -8.73
N MET A 56 -0.01 1.51 -9.09
CA MET A 56 -1.32 1.43 -8.43
C MET A 56 -2.44 0.92 -9.35
N ASP A 57 -3.28 0.01 -8.84
CA ASP A 57 -4.48 -0.46 -9.54
C ASP A 57 -5.47 0.70 -9.80
N LYS A 58 -5.79 0.93 -11.08
CA LYS A 58 -6.69 2.00 -11.54
C LYS A 58 -8.11 1.85 -10.99
N ARG A 59 -8.57 0.64 -10.70
CA ARG A 59 -9.88 0.35 -10.09
C ARG A 59 -9.97 0.85 -8.66
N LEU A 60 -8.83 1.07 -8.01
CA LEU A 60 -8.72 1.48 -6.62
C LEU A 60 -8.40 2.97 -6.47
N LYS A 61 -8.40 3.74 -7.57
CA LYS A 61 -8.31 5.20 -7.52
C LYS A 61 -9.44 5.77 -6.67
N PRO A 62 -9.17 6.74 -5.76
CA PRO A 62 -10.24 7.46 -5.08
C PRO A 62 -11.01 8.27 -6.14
N THR A 63 -12.19 7.79 -6.52
CA THR A 63 -13.22 8.64 -7.11
C THR A 63 -13.63 9.63 -6.04
N LYS A 64 -13.23 10.88 -6.24
CA LYS A 64 -13.72 12.02 -5.48
C LYS A 64 -15.24 12.08 -5.52
#